data_AF-A0A8J6DTY1-F1
#
_entry.id   AF-A0A8J6DTY1-F1
#
_cell.length_a   1.000
_cell.length_b   1.000
_cell.length_c   1.000
_cell.angle_alpha   90.00
_cell.angle_beta   90.00
_cell.angle_gamma   90.00
#
_symmetry.space_group_name_H-M   'P 1'
#
loop_
_entity.id
_entity.type
_entity.pdbx_description
1 polymer ?
#
loop_
_entity_poly.entity_id
_entity_poly.type
_entity_poly.pdbx_seq_one_letter_code
_entity_poly.pdbx_strand_id
1 'polypeptide(L)'
;MDDSQCPASMKCCSRACFRQCIHKVSVKSGSCPEDRLHCLSTVRHLCLQDSDCSGSKRCCPTACGRDCRSPLQGTAPGPWAGLPLAEALRQLPVRHP
;
A
#
# COMPACT_ATOMS: atom_id res chain seq x y z
N MET A 1 28.90 -0.37 -3.40
CA MET A 1 27.78 -0.42 -4.35
C MET A 1 26.54 0.11 -3.66
N ASP A 2 25.94 1.14 -4.23
CA ASP A 2 24.77 1.86 -3.71
C ASP A 2 23.78 2.08 -4.86
N ASP A 3 22.55 2.51 -4.57
CA ASP A 3 21.45 2.68 -5.53
C ASP A 3 21.86 3.52 -6.75
N SER A 4 22.67 4.56 -6.55
CA SER A 4 23.16 5.46 -7.61
C SER A 4 24.08 4.78 -8.63
N GLN A 5 24.62 3.61 -8.30
CA GLN A 5 25.50 2.82 -9.17
C GLN A 5 24.73 1.78 -9.98
N CYS A 6 23.41 1.67 -9.77
CA CYS A 6 22.55 0.77 -10.52
C CYS A 6 21.90 1.50 -11.73
N PRO A 7 21.58 0.77 -12.82
CA PRO A 7 20.83 1.31 -13.95
C PRO A 7 19.49 1.93 -13.54
N ALA A 8 18.98 2.86 -14.34
CA ALA A 8 17.67 3.47 -14.12
C ALA A 8 16.61 2.38 -13.92
N SER A 9 15.85 2.47 -12.82
CA SER A 9 14.85 1.50 -12.32
C SER A 9 15.33 0.32 -11.45
N MET A 10 16.62 0.25 -11.12
CA MET A 10 17.17 -0.75 -10.19
C MET A 10 17.60 -0.13 -8.85
N LYS A 11 17.68 -0.95 -7.82
CA LYS A 11 18.23 -0.61 -6.50
C LYS A 11 19.26 -1.64 -6.05
N CYS A 12 20.25 -1.19 -5.30
CA CYS A 12 21.29 -2.03 -4.73
C CYS A 12 20.79 -2.66 -3.43
N CYS A 13 20.56 -3.96 -3.43
CA CYS A 13 20.18 -4.70 -2.23
C CYS A 13 21.32 -5.59 -1.73
N SER A 14 21.46 -5.70 -0.40
CA SER A 14 22.36 -6.66 0.23
C SER A 14 21.73 -8.04 0.27
N ARG A 15 22.44 -9.03 -0.28
CA ARG A 15 22.11 -10.46 -0.16
C ARG A 15 23.29 -11.17 0.48
N ALA A 16 23.14 -11.59 1.72
CA ALA A 16 24.19 -12.21 2.52
C ALA A 16 25.52 -11.41 2.40
N CYS A 17 26.56 -12.02 1.81
CA CYS A 17 27.89 -11.43 1.71
C CYS A 17 28.10 -10.52 0.48
N PHE A 18 27.11 -10.36 -0.41
CA PHE A 18 27.26 -9.58 -1.63
C PHE A 18 26.14 -8.54 -1.81
N ARG A 19 26.41 -7.58 -2.69
CA ARG A 19 25.45 -6.54 -3.10
C ARG A 19 25.07 -6.77 -4.56
N GLN A 20 23.80 -6.65 -4.87
CA GLN A 20 23.28 -6.87 -6.22
C GLN A 20 22.25 -5.79 -6.59
N CYS A 21 22.33 -5.26 -7.81
CA CYS A 21 21.28 -4.41 -8.38
C CYS A 21 20.09 -5.29 -8.75
N ILE A 22 18.93 -5.00 -8.16
CA ILE A 22 17.67 -5.69 -8.45
C ILE A 22 16.65 -4.69 -8.97
N HIS A 23 15.72 -5.15 -9.81
CA HIS A 23 14.60 -4.31 -10.24
C HIS A 23 13.79 -3.86 -9.03
N LYS A 24 13.41 -2.59 -9.03
CA LYS A 24 12.46 -2.07 -8.05
C LYS A 24 11.16 -2.86 -8.17
N VAL A 25 10.79 -3.55 -7.10
CA VAL A 25 9.44 -4.12 -6.99
C VAL A 25 8.54 -3.00 -6.49
N SER A 26 7.62 -2.55 -7.34
CA SER A 26 6.58 -1.60 -6.93
C SER A 26 5.58 -2.34 -6.04
N VAL A 27 5.80 -2.29 -4.73
CA VAL A 27 4.80 -2.75 -3.76
C VAL A 27 3.67 -1.74 -3.74
N LYS A 28 2.43 -2.18 -3.95
CA LYS A 28 1.26 -1.31 -3.84
C LYS A 28 1.12 -0.86 -2.39
N SER A 29 1.09 0.45 -2.17
CA SER A 29 0.98 1.05 -0.82
C SER A 29 -0.48 1.19 -0.37
N GLY A 30 -0.70 1.25 0.94
CA GLY A 30 -2.02 1.42 1.56
C GLY A 30 -2.77 0.11 1.79
N SER A 31 -3.81 0.17 2.62
CA SER A 31 -4.55 -1.01 3.11
C SER A 31 -5.88 -1.19 2.39
N CYS A 32 -6.42 -2.41 2.38
CA CYS A 32 -7.76 -2.66 1.87
C CYS A 32 -8.83 -1.99 2.75
N PRO A 33 -9.88 -1.42 2.15
CA PRO A 33 -11.04 -0.96 2.90
C PRO A 33 -11.73 -2.15 3.57
N GLU A 34 -12.21 -1.94 4.80
CA GLU A 34 -12.95 -2.96 5.53
C GLU A 34 -14.36 -3.12 4.93
N ASP A 35 -14.74 -4.35 4.61
CA ASP A 35 -16.04 -4.70 4.07
C ASP A 35 -16.84 -5.41 5.17
N ARG A 36 -17.84 -4.73 5.74
CA ARG A 36 -18.65 -5.23 6.86
C ARG A 36 -19.92 -5.95 6.43
N LEU A 37 -20.07 -6.25 5.14
CA LEU A 37 -21.23 -6.94 4.62
C LEU A 37 -21.04 -8.45 4.72
N HIS A 38 -22.16 -9.16 4.83
CA HIS A 38 -22.18 -10.62 4.73
C HIS A 38 -22.53 -11.03 3.31
N CYS A 39 -21.89 -12.09 2.81
CA CYS A 39 -22.23 -12.61 1.50
C CYS A 39 -23.59 -13.30 1.52
N LEU A 40 -24.46 -12.93 0.57
CA LEU A 40 -25.77 -13.56 0.35
C LEU A 40 -25.80 -14.38 -0.94
N SER A 41 -24.68 -14.50 -1.65
CA SER A 41 -24.58 -15.13 -2.96
C SER A 41 -23.34 -16.01 -3.06
N THR A 42 -23.06 -16.54 -4.25
CA THR A 42 -21.85 -17.33 -4.50
C THR A 42 -20.61 -16.45 -4.38
N VAL A 43 -19.60 -16.96 -3.69
CA VAL A 43 -18.29 -16.32 -3.58
C VAL A 43 -17.62 -16.32 -4.96
N ARG A 44 -17.09 -15.15 -5.37
CA ARG A 44 -16.33 -15.01 -6.61
C ARG A 44 -15.05 -14.21 -6.36
N HIS A 45 -13.93 -14.76 -6.82
CA HIS A 45 -12.63 -14.11 -6.76
C HIS A 45 -12.26 -13.56 -8.14
N LEU A 46 -12.19 -12.25 -8.28
CA LEU A 46 -11.80 -11.56 -9.52
C LEU A 46 -10.30 -11.31 -9.60
N CYS A 47 -9.59 -11.45 -8.47
CA CYS A 47 -8.15 -11.37 -8.34
C CYS A 47 -7.68 -12.31 -7.22
N LEU A 48 -6.41 -12.70 -7.24
CA LEU A 48 -5.76 -13.49 -6.18
C LEU A 48 -4.70 -12.66 -5.44
N GLN A 49 -3.99 -11.81 -6.18
CA GLN A 49 -2.88 -11.00 -5.68
C GLN A 49 -2.94 -9.58 -6.26
N ASP A 50 -2.23 -8.66 -5.60
CA ASP A 50 -2.20 -7.25 -6.02
C ASP A 50 -1.70 -7.07 -7.46
N SER A 51 -0.78 -7.91 -7.94
CA SER A 51 -0.27 -7.85 -9.31
C SER A 51 -1.30 -8.19 -10.38
N ASP A 52 -2.41 -8.86 -10.03
CA ASP A 52 -3.50 -9.12 -10.96
C ASP A 52 -4.33 -7.85 -11.25
N CYS A 53 -4.22 -6.86 -10.37
CA CYS A 53 -4.93 -5.59 -10.49
C CYS A 53 -4.08 -4.55 -11.24
N SER A 54 -4.71 -3.77 -12.11
CA SER A 54 -4.02 -2.68 -12.83
C SER A 54 -3.72 -1.47 -11.94
N GLY A 55 -2.59 -0.81 -12.20
CA GLY A 55 -2.21 0.44 -11.53
C GLY A 55 -1.97 0.29 -10.03
N SER A 56 -2.50 1.22 -9.24
CA SER A 56 -2.35 1.26 -7.77
C SER A 56 -3.42 0.47 -7.00
N LYS A 57 -4.36 -0.20 -7.70
CA LYS A 57 -5.44 -0.98 -7.07
C LYS A 57 -4.90 -2.25 -6.43
N ARG A 58 -5.45 -2.65 -5.29
CA ARG A 58 -5.07 -3.85 -4.55
C ARG A 58 -6.15 -4.91 -4.64
N CYS A 59 -5.75 -6.18 -4.57
CA CYS A 59 -6.67 -7.29 -4.50
C CYS A 59 -7.18 -7.43 -3.06
N CYS A 60 -8.39 -6.97 -2.82
CA CYS A 60 -8.96 -6.84 -1.49
C CYS A 60 -10.07 -7.85 -1.24
N PRO A 61 -10.18 -8.39 -0.02
CA PRO A 61 -11.33 -9.18 0.36
C PRO A 61 -12.59 -8.31 0.35
N THR A 62 -13.69 -8.90 -0.10
CA THR A 62 -15.03 -8.33 -0.06
C THR A 62 -15.94 -9.34 0.63
N ALA A 63 -17.17 -8.94 1.00
CA ALA A 63 -18.18 -9.86 1.52
C ALA A 63 -18.25 -11.17 0.72
N CYS A 64 -18.27 -11.06 -0.61
CA CYS A 64 -18.44 -12.18 -1.53
C CYS A 64 -17.18 -12.55 -2.32
N GLY A 65 -16.00 -12.44 -1.73
CA GLY A 65 -14.76 -12.94 -2.34
C GLY A 65 -13.66 -11.89 -2.41
N ARG A 66 -13.17 -11.58 -3.62
CA ARG A 66 -12.02 -10.68 -3.83
C ARG A 66 -12.19 -9.83 -5.07
N ASP A 67 -11.85 -8.54 -4.98
CA ASP A 67 -11.91 -7.57 -6.08
C ASP A 67 -10.79 -6.53 -5.99
N CYS A 68 -10.45 -5.90 -7.12
CA CYS A 68 -9.45 -4.85 -7.25
C CYS A 68 -9.97 -3.49 -6.75
N ARG A 69 -9.75 -3.18 -5.48
CA ARG A 69 -10.16 -1.91 -4.87
C ARG A 69 -9.00 -0.91 -4.75
N SER A 70 -9.33 0.37 -4.78
CA SER A 70 -8.37 1.41 -4.47
C SER A 70 -8.00 1.32 -2.99
N PRO A 71 -6.71 1.26 -2.62
CA PRO A 71 -6.30 1.19 -1.22
C PRO A 71 -6.72 2.46 -0.50
N LEU A 72 -7.05 2.33 0.79
CA LEU A 72 -7.12 3.46 1.68
C LEU A 72 -5.71 4.06 1.77
N GLN A 73 -5.53 5.23 1.15
CA GLN A 73 -4.34 6.02 1.38
C GLN A 73 -4.39 6.45 2.85
N GLY A 74 -3.53 5.89 3.68
CA GLY A 74 -3.29 6.36 5.05
C GLY A 74 -2.58 7.71 5.05
N THR A 75 -3.10 8.67 4.30
CA THR A 75 -2.45 9.94 4.02
C THR A 75 -3.52 11.02 4.06
N ALA A 76 -3.56 11.76 5.18
CA ALA A 76 -4.20 13.06 5.19
C ALA A 76 -3.55 13.92 4.07
N PRO A 77 -4.33 14.61 3.22
CA PRO A 77 -3.76 15.57 2.29
C PRO A 77 -3.16 16.74 3.10
N GLY A 78 -1.84 16.91 3.05
CA GLY A 78 -1.13 17.95 3.80
C GLY A 78 0.23 17.50 4.35
N PRO A 79 0.92 18.35 5.14
CA PRO A 79 2.26 18.11 5.67
C PRO A 79 2.38 16.92 6.66
N TRP A 80 1.31 16.15 6.86
CA TRP A 80 1.26 14.98 7.75
C TRP A 80 1.15 13.66 6.97
N ALA A 81 1.47 13.70 5.68
CA ALA A 81 1.52 12.51 4.84
C ALA A 81 2.49 11.47 5.43
N GLY A 82 1.95 10.38 5.98
CA GLY A 82 2.71 9.30 6.60
C GLY A 82 2.61 9.18 8.13
N LEU A 83 1.86 10.04 8.82
CA LEU A 83 1.59 9.87 10.25
C LEU A 83 0.27 9.11 10.49
N PRO A 84 0.22 8.16 11.45
CA PRO A 84 -1.03 7.52 11.85
C PRO A 84 -2.02 8.57 12.38
N LEU A 85 -3.32 8.36 12.14
CA LEU A 85 -4.40 9.31 12.50
C LEU A 85 -4.37 9.72 13.97
N ALA A 86 -4.00 8.79 14.86
CA ALA A 86 -3.83 9.04 16.29
C ALA A 86 -2.74 10.08 16.59
N GLU A 87 -1.68 10.12 15.78
CA GLU A 87 -0.54 11.03 15.95
C GLU A 87 -0.80 12.39 15.28
N ALA A 88 -1.56 12.41 14.18
CA ALA A 88 -2.01 13.64 13.54
C ALA A 88 -2.90 14.50 14.45
N LEU A 89 -3.78 13.88 15.24
CA LEU A 89 -4.64 14.58 16.20
C LEU A 89 -3.87 15.26 17.33
N ARG A 90 -2.68 14.75 17.69
CA ARG A 90 -1.81 15.33 18.73
C ARG A 90 -1.05 16.57 18.26
N GLN A 91 -0.97 16.78 16.95
CA GLN A 91 -0.28 17.92 16.34
C GLN A 91 -1.24 19.00 15.83
N LEU A 92 -2.55 18.83 16.05
CA LEU A 92 -3.51 19.89 15.80
C LEU A 92 -3.24 21.03 16.80
N PRO A 93 -3.09 22.28 16.34
CA PRO A 93 -2.85 23.39 17.25
C PRO A 93 -4.02 23.50 18.23
N VAL A 94 -3.73 23.31 19.51
CA VAL A 94 -4.69 23.55 20.59
C VAL A 94 -4.96 25.05 20.58
N ARG A 95 -6.13 25.45 20.08
CA ARG A 95 -6.64 26.81 20.31
C ARG A 95 -6.95 26.92 21.79
N HIS A 96 -6.00 27.47 22.54
CA HIS A 96 -6.31 27.98 23.87
C HIS A 96 -7.33 29.12 23.74
N PRO A 97 -8.33 29.18 24.63
CA PRO A 97 -9.33 30.25 24.64
C PRO A 97 -8.72 31.63 24.90
#